data_AF-A0AAN7DGL4-F1
#
_entry.id   AF-A0AAN7DGL4-F1
#
_cell.length_a   1.000
_cell.length_b   1.000
_cell.length_c   1.000
_cell.angle_alpha   90.00
_cell.angle_beta   90.00
_cell.angle_gamma   90.00
#
_symmetry.space_group_name_H-M   'P 1'
#
loop_
_entity.id
_entity.type
_entity.pdbx_description
1 polymer ?
#
loop_
_entity_poly.entity_id
_entity_poly.type
_entity_poly.pdbx_seq_one_letter_code
_entity_poly.pdbx_strand_id
1 'polypeptide(L)'
;MWGSDGESFYWTDRPTELMPHQTEAQVQGDGGGVVFWGMITAEGPSYGSTITEGTINSEVYAEILDSSLLDTIEYYGLDKKTFRFQQDNARPHTSGPIKK
;
A
#
# COMPACT_ATOMS: atom_id res chain seq x y z
N MET A 1 -11.29 -6.07 -19.53
CA MET A 1 -10.67 -7.41 -19.42
C MET A 1 -10.25 -7.51 -17.97
N TRP A 2 -10.88 -8.39 -17.19
CA TRP A 2 -10.66 -8.49 -15.74
C TRP A 2 -10.20 -9.91 -15.46
N GLY A 3 -8.92 -10.08 -15.13
CA GLY A 3 -8.25 -11.34 -14.87
C GLY A 3 -7.06 -11.10 -13.95
N SER A 4 -6.54 -12.16 -13.32
CA SER A 4 -5.36 -12.08 -12.47
C SER A 4 -4.10 -11.97 -13.35
N ASP A 5 -3.22 -11.01 -13.08
CA ASP A 5 -1.84 -10.98 -13.63
C ASP A 5 -0.91 -11.98 -12.92
N GLY A 6 -1.48 -12.95 -12.21
CA GLY A 6 -0.75 -13.99 -11.48
C GLY A 6 -0.05 -15.00 -12.40
N GLU A 7 0.56 -16.02 -11.79
CA GLU A 7 1.25 -17.06 -12.56
C GLU A 7 0.28 -17.84 -13.45
N SER A 8 0.62 -17.90 -14.75
CA SER A 8 -0.08 -18.68 -15.76
C SER A 8 0.76 -19.88 -16.18
N PHE A 9 0.14 -21.06 -16.26
CA PHE A 9 0.79 -22.29 -16.69
C PHE A 9 0.36 -22.67 -18.11
N TYR A 10 1.33 -23.04 -18.96
CA TYR A 10 1.10 -23.45 -20.34
C TYR A 10 1.84 -24.75 -20.66
N TRP A 11 1.29 -25.56 -21.57
CA TRP A 11 1.97 -26.74 -22.11
C TRP A 11 2.86 -26.35 -23.29
N THR A 12 4.07 -26.92 -23.37
CA THR A 12 4.98 -26.74 -24.53
C THR A 12 5.76 -28.00 -24.85
N ASP A 13 5.99 -28.24 -26.13
CA ASP A 13 6.92 -29.24 -26.68
C ASP A 13 8.24 -28.61 -27.15
N ARG A 14 8.33 -27.27 -27.12
CA ARG A 14 9.51 -26.48 -27.50
C ARG A 14 10.00 -25.67 -26.30
N PRO A 15 10.89 -26.24 -25.46
CA PRO A 15 11.30 -25.61 -24.20
C PRO A 15 12.18 -24.37 -24.38
N THR A 16 12.76 -24.17 -25.57
CA THR A 16 13.70 -23.06 -25.86
C THR A 16 13.06 -21.86 -26.55
N GLU A 17 11.77 -21.94 -26.93
CA GLU A 17 11.06 -20.88 -27.66
C GLU A 17 9.76 -20.53 -26.93
N LEU A 18 9.53 -19.23 -26.71
CA LEU A 18 8.24 -18.74 -26.23
C LEU A 18 7.28 -18.56 -27.41
N MET A 19 6.17 -19.30 -27.39
CA MET A 19 5.09 -19.16 -28.35
C MET A 19 4.15 -18.01 -27.95
N PRO A 20 3.47 -17.34 -28.90
CA PRO A 20 2.60 -16.20 -28.59
C PRO A 20 1.50 -16.48 -27.57
N HIS A 21 1.00 -17.72 -27.48
CA HIS A 21 -0.01 -18.10 -26.49
C HIS A 21 0.55 -18.31 -25.07
N GLN A 22 1.88 -18.29 -24.91
CA GLN A 22 2.58 -18.43 -23.62
C GLN A 22 3.03 -17.07 -23.06
N THR A 23 2.67 -15.98 -23.73
CA THR A 23 3.05 -14.63 -23.34
C THR A 23 1.80 -13.76 -23.25
N GLU A 24 1.66 -13.04 -22.15
CA GLU A 24 0.62 -12.02 -21.99
C GLU A 24 1.29 -10.66 -21.83
N ALA A 25 0.79 -9.67 -22.55
CA ALA A 25 1.30 -8.30 -22.46
C ALA A 25 0.87 -7.70 -21.11
N GLN A 26 1.84 -7.47 -20.24
CA GLN A 26 1.63 -6.76 -18.99
C GLN A 26 1.57 -5.26 -19.29
N VAL A 27 0.42 -4.64 -19.03
CA VAL A 27 0.24 -3.18 -19.18
C VAL A 27 0.31 -2.57 -17.80
N GLN A 28 1.31 -1.73 -17.55
CA GLN A 28 1.39 -0.96 -16.30
C GLN A 28 0.50 0.28 -16.44
N GLY A 29 -0.80 0.16 -16.17
CA GLY A 29 -1.75 1.28 -16.22
C GLY A 29 -3.21 0.88 -16.47
N ASP A 30 -4.11 1.87 -16.48
CA ASP A 30 -5.55 1.87 -16.86
C ASP A 30 -6.50 0.82 -16.24
N GLY A 31 -6.02 -0.19 -15.53
CA GLY A 31 -6.83 -1.20 -14.82
C GLY A 31 -7.48 -0.72 -13.52
N GLY A 32 -7.24 0.54 -13.14
CA GLY A 32 -7.60 1.08 -11.83
C GLY A 32 -6.67 0.59 -10.73
N GLY A 33 -6.74 1.23 -9.56
CA GLY A 33 -5.91 0.87 -8.42
C GLY A 33 -6.55 1.36 -7.13
N VAL A 34 -6.29 0.64 -6.04
CA VAL A 34 -6.64 1.08 -4.70
C VAL A 34 -5.38 1.57 -4.03
N VAL A 35 -5.41 2.80 -3.51
CA VAL A 35 -4.35 3.30 -2.64
C VAL A 35 -4.76 2.95 -1.20
N PHE A 36 -3.89 2.23 -0.49
CA PHE A 36 -4.13 1.81 0.88
C PHE A 36 -2.99 2.32 1.77
N TRP A 37 -3.35 2.83 2.94
CA TRP A 37 -2.41 3.15 3.99
C TRP A 37 -2.55 2.16 5.15
N GLY A 38 -1.42 1.75 5.71
CA GLY A 38 -1.39 0.94 6.93
C GLY A 38 -0.04 1.05 7.63
N MET A 39 -0.03 0.63 8.89
CA MET A 39 1.14 0.48 9.74
C MET A 39 1.25 -0.99 10.18
N ILE A 40 2.47 -1.44 10.47
CA ILE A 40 2.72 -2.75 11.06
C ILE A 40 3.57 -2.54 12.30
N THR A 41 3.26 -3.27 13.37
CA THR A 41 4.02 -3.27 14.62
C THR A 41 4.45 -4.69 14.96
N ALA A 42 5.26 -4.86 16.01
CA ALA A 42 5.64 -6.19 16.51
C ALA A 42 4.43 -7.00 17.01
N GLU A 43 3.36 -6.33 17.45
CA GLU A 43 2.11 -6.96 17.90
C GLU A 43 1.22 -7.40 16.73
N GLY A 44 1.43 -6.85 15.53
CA GLY A 44 0.69 -7.18 14.33
C GLY A 44 0.33 -5.99 13.43
N PRO A 45 -0.48 -6.23 12.39
CA PRO A 45 -0.98 -5.20 11.49
C PRO A 45 -1.88 -4.18 12.22
N SER A 46 -1.79 -2.92 11.83
CA SER A 46 -2.63 -1.83 12.36
C SER A 46 -4.01 -1.76 11.71
N TYR A 47 -4.84 -0.83 12.18
CA TYR A 47 -5.92 -0.31 11.35
C TYR A 47 -5.34 0.30 10.07
N GLY A 48 -6.00 0.04 8.94
CA GLY A 48 -5.61 0.61 7.66
C GLY A 48 -6.75 1.36 7.01
N SER A 49 -6.38 2.32 6.17
CA SER A 49 -7.31 3.23 5.51
C SER A 49 -7.21 3.09 4.00
N THR A 50 -8.32 2.80 3.36
CA THR A 50 -8.44 2.85 1.90
C THR A 50 -8.68 4.29 1.48
N ILE A 51 -7.86 4.80 0.57
CA ILE A 51 -8.00 6.13 0.00
C ILE A 51 -8.84 5.98 -1.28
N THR A 52 -10.08 6.46 -1.21
CA THR A 52 -11.08 6.26 -2.26
C THR A 52 -11.05 7.33 -3.35
N GLU A 53 -10.46 8.50 -3.06
CA GLU A 53 -10.41 9.63 -3.99
C GLU A 53 -8.96 10.00 -4.30
N GLY A 54 -8.52 9.69 -5.52
CA GLY A 54 -7.22 10.11 -6.03
C GLY A 54 -6.02 9.48 -5.31
N THR A 55 -5.10 10.33 -4.86
CA THR A 55 -3.86 9.93 -4.18
C THR A 55 -3.71 10.67 -2.86
N ILE A 56 -2.79 10.21 -2.02
CA ILE A 56 -2.57 10.80 -0.69
C ILE A 56 -1.95 12.20 -0.81
N ASN A 57 -2.63 13.19 -0.23
CA ASN A 57 -2.09 14.53 -0.01
C ASN A 57 -1.77 14.74 1.48
N SER A 58 -1.32 15.94 1.84
CA SER A 58 -0.89 16.20 3.23
C SER A 58 -2.07 16.27 4.19
N GLU A 59 -3.23 16.77 3.74
CA GLU A 59 -4.43 16.85 4.57
C GLU A 59 -4.98 15.46 4.92
N VAL A 60 -5.17 14.61 3.91
CA VAL A 60 -5.61 13.21 4.08
C VAL A 60 -4.62 12.44 4.93
N TYR A 61 -3.31 12.70 4.75
CA TYR A 61 -2.31 12.07 5.60
C TYR A 61 -2.43 12.48 7.06
N ALA A 62 -2.68 13.76 7.35
CA ALA A 62 -2.91 14.25 8.71
C ALA A 62 -4.14 13.57 9.35
N GLU A 63 -5.23 13.44 8.60
CA GLU A 63 -6.44 12.75 9.07
C GLU A 63 -6.19 11.28 9.41
N ILE A 64 -5.40 10.58 8.59
CA ILE A 64 -4.99 9.19 8.84
C ILE A 64 -4.15 9.09 10.12
N LEU A 65 -3.22 10.03 10.34
CA LEU A 65 -2.41 10.06 11.56
C LEU A 65 -3.24 10.38 12.81
N ASP A 66 -4.21 11.30 12.71
CA ASP A 66 -5.09 11.68 13.83
C ASP A 66 -6.20 10.65 14.09
N SER A 67 -6.39 9.66 13.21
CA SER A 67 -7.35 8.55 13.37
C SER A 67 -6.64 7.20 13.47
N SER A 68 -6.42 6.54 12.33
CA SER A 68 -5.96 5.15 12.24
C SER A 68 -4.68 4.86 13.03
N LEU A 69 -3.73 5.80 13.06
CA LEU A 69 -2.51 5.65 13.86
C LEU A 69 -2.79 5.72 15.37
N LEU A 70 -3.52 6.75 15.83
CA LEU A 70 -3.83 6.93 17.25
C LEU A 70 -4.70 5.78 17.78
N ASP A 71 -5.69 5.34 17.00
CA ASP A 71 -6.54 4.19 17.32
C ASP A 71 -5.72 2.90 17.44
N THR A 72 -4.70 2.74 16.58
CA THR A 72 -3.81 1.58 16.65
C THR A 72 -2.93 1.60 17.90
N ILE A 73 -2.38 2.78 18.22
CA ILE A 73 -1.57 2.98 19.43
C ILE A 73 -2.40 2.63 20.67
N GLU A 74 -3.66 3.07 20.72
CA GLU A 74 -4.58 2.75 21.81
C GLU A 74 -4.94 1.25 21.84
N TYR A 75 -5.31 0.68 20.70
CA TYR A 75 -5.73 -0.72 20.59
C TYR A 75 -4.65 -1.70 21.06
N TYR A 76 -3.39 -1.49 20.65
CA TYR A 76 -2.27 -2.31 21.10
C TYR A 76 -1.68 -1.85 22.44
N GLY A 77 -2.22 -0.79 23.06
CA GLY A 77 -1.71 -0.26 24.32
C GLY A 77 -0.25 0.23 24.25
N LEU A 78 0.17 0.74 23.09
CA LEU A 78 1.55 1.17 22.87
C LEU A 78 1.85 2.44 23.70
N ASP A 79 2.98 2.44 24.40
CA ASP A 79 3.41 3.62 25.15
C ASP A 79 3.84 4.73 24.18
N LYS A 80 3.05 5.82 24.15
CA LYS A 80 3.30 7.02 23.34
C LYS A 80 4.68 7.65 23.58
N LYS A 81 5.30 7.41 24.74
CA LYS A 81 6.64 7.95 25.07
C LYS A 81 7.77 7.14 24.45
N THR A 82 7.59 5.83 24.28
CA THR A 82 8.61 4.94 23.71
C THR A 82 8.33 4.57 22.27
N PHE A 83 7.08 4.72 21.82
CA PHE A 83 6.66 4.47 20.46
C PHE A 83 7.49 5.31 19.47
N ARG A 84 8.00 4.64 18.44
CA ARG A 84 8.74 5.26 17.35
C ARG A 84 7.94 5.09 16.08
N PHE A 85 7.45 6.20 15.54
CA PHE A 85 6.78 6.22 14.26
C PHE A 85 7.82 6.26 13.14
N GLN A 86 7.71 5.34 12.17
CA GLN A 86 8.58 5.27 11.00
C GLN A 86 7.74 5.46 9.73
N GLN A 87 8.23 6.30 8.85
CA GLN A 87 7.68 6.59 7.53
C GLN A 87 8.83 6.93 6.57
N ASP A 88 8.57 6.92 5.26
CA ASP A 88 9.52 7.39 4.26
C ASP A 88 9.54 8.94 4.17
N ASN A 89 10.33 9.48 3.25
CA ASN A 89 10.45 10.92 3.02
C ASN A 89 9.54 11.43 1.89
N ALA A 90 8.38 10.80 1.65
CA ALA A 90 7.45 11.28 0.63
C ALA A 90 7.03 12.74 0.89
N ARG A 91 6.68 13.46 -0.18
CA ARG A 91 6.29 14.89 -0.09
C ARG A 91 5.16 15.14 0.92
N PRO A 92 4.08 14.33 0.96
CA PRO A 92 3.01 14.52 1.94
C PRO A 92 3.49 14.35 3.39
N HIS A 93 4.38 13.38 3.64
CA HIS A 93 4.88 13.03 4.98
C HIS A 93 5.84 14.07 5.56
N THR A 94 6.42 14.91 4.70
CA THR A 94 7.44 15.90 5.07
C THR A 94 6.94 17.35 5.00
N SER A 95 5.64 17.53 4.75
CA SER A 95 4.98 18.84 4.68
C SER A 95 4.89 19.52 6.05
N GLY A 96 4.73 20.85 6.05
CA GLY A 96 4.65 21.65 7.27
C GLY A 96 3.56 21.22 8.26
N PRO A 97 2.32 20.91 7.82
CA PRO A 97 1.25 20.45 8.71
C PRO A 97 1.56 19.14 9.46
N ILE A 98 2.42 18.29 8.89
CA ILE A 98 2.75 16.95 9.39
C ILE A 98 3.98 16.96 10.31
N LYS A 99 4.93 17.87 10.08
CA LYS A 99 6.09 18.08 10.95
C LYS A 99 5.67 18.89 12.19
N LYS A 100 5.11 18.22 13.20
CA LYS A 100 4.87 18.79 14.52
C LYS A 100 5.84 18.23 15.55
#